data_AF-A0A258ZND6-F1
#
_entry.id   AF-A0A258ZND6-F1
#
_cell.length_a   1.000
_cell.length_b   1.000
_cell.length_c   1.000
_cell.angle_alpha   90.00
_cell.angle_beta   90.00
_cell.angle_gamma   90.00
#
_symmetry.space_group_name_H-M   'P 1'
#
loop_
_entity.id
_entity.type
_entity.pdbx_description
1 polymer ?
#
loop_
_entity_poly.entity_id
_entity_poly.type
_entity_poly.pdbx_seq_one_letter_code
_entity_poly.pdbx_strand_id
1 'polypeptide(L)'
;MAILLALFSRSVFIALLSAILLGEFIISGYHPLDALLLMSERFWSLLNELWVLKTLAFAMMVGSVMALIERSGGVDGLVHELSTKRSLVTSKRAALMPSFIAGIIIFIESSITSLVAGAIGRPFCDRYGISRAKL
;
A
#
# COMPACT_ATOMS: atom_id res chain seq x y z
N MET A 1 -17.67 12.59 -7.70
CA MET A 1 -17.56 13.15 -6.33
C MET A 1 -16.31 12.66 -5.57
N ALA A 2 -15.89 11.39 -5.70
CA ALA A 2 -14.71 10.87 -4.99
C ALA A 2 -13.40 11.65 -5.25
N ILE A 3 -13.10 11.98 -6.51
CA ILE A 3 -11.85 12.67 -6.88
C ILE A 3 -11.78 14.08 -6.28
N LEU A 4 -12.90 14.81 -6.28
CA LEU A 4 -12.98 16.17 -5.72
C LEU A 4 -12.83 16.17 -4.19
N LEU A 5 -13.49 15.22 -3.50
CA LEU A 5 -13.38 15.07 -2.04
C LEU A 5 -12.00 14.55 -1.61
N ALA A 6 -11.33 13.74 -2.41
CA ALA A 6 -9.98 13.27 -2.13
C ALA A 6 -8.96 14.42 -2.16
N LEU A 7 -9.10 15.36 -3.11
CA LEU A 7 -8.25 16.53 -3.21
C LEU A 7 -8.45 17.50 -2.04
N PHE A 8 -9.68 17.64 -1.55
CA PHE A 8 -10.00 18.55 -0.44
C PHE A 8 -9.69 17.95 0.94
N SER A 9 -10.13 16.72 1.22
CA SER A 9 -9.93 16.07 2.51
C SER A 9 -8.50 15.58 2.74
N ARG A 10 -7.66 15.55 1.70
CA ARG A 10 -6.33 14.90 1.70
C ARG A 10 -6.34 13.46 2.24
N SER A 11 -7.50 12.82 2.24
CA SER A 11 -7.71 11.49 2.81
C SER A 11 -8.52 10.64 1.85
N VAL A 12 -7.81 9.78 1.11
CA VAL A 12 -8.42 8.93 0.06
C VAL A 12 -9.49 8.02 0.65
N PHE A 13 -9.26 7.48 1.85
CA PHE A 13 -10.21 6.59 2.52
C PHE A 13 -11.55 7.27 2.84
N ILE A 14 -11.53 8.50 3.38
CA ILE A 14 -12.76 9.23 3.72
C ILE A 14 -13.50 9.63 2.44
N ALA A 15 -12.76 10.03 1.39
CA ALA A 15 -13.34 10.36 0.10
C ALA A 15 -14.01 9.16 -0.58
N LEU A 16 -13.42 7.97 -0.50
CA LEU A 16 -14.01 6.74 -1.03
C LEU A 16 -15.25 6.33 -0.22
N LEU A 17 -15.15 6.31 1.11
CA LEU A 17 -16.28 5.94 1.98
C LEU A 17 -17.48 6.86 1.76
N SER A 18 -17.25 8.18 1.78
CA SER A 18 -18.31 9.17 1.56
C SER A 18 -18.93 9.06 0.17
N ALA A 19 -18.14 8.78 -0.87
CA ALA A 19 -18.67 8.57 -2.22
C ALA A 19 -19.56 7.32 -2.32
N ILE A 20 -19.19 6.22 -1.66
CA ILE A 20 -20.00 4.99 -1.62
C ILE A 20 -21.30 5.24 -0.85
N LEU A 21 -21.21 5.86 0.33
CA LEU A 21 -22.39 6.20 1.14
C LEU A 21 -23.36 7.11 0.40
N LEU A 22 -22.86 8.16 -0.25
CA LEU A 22 -23.69 9.05 -1.08
C LEU A 22 -24.27 8.31 -2.29
N GLY A 23 -23.52 7.41 -2.91
CA GLY A 23 -23.99 6.58 -4.03
C GLY A 23 -25.17 5.71 -3.63
N GLU A 24 -25.04 4.95 -2.54
CA GLU A 24 -26.13 4.09 -2.05
C GLU A 24 -27.30 4.91 -1.50
N PHE A 25 -27.06 6.09 -0.92
CA PHE A 25 -28.13 6.98 -0.46
C PHE A 25 -28.98 7.53 -1.61
N ILE A 26 -28.36 7.82 -2.75
CA ILE A 26 -29.08 8.26 -3.96
C ILE A 26 -29.87 7.10 -4.57
N ILE A 27 -29.28 5.88 -4.60
CA ILE A 27 -29.92 4.68 -5.17
C ILE A 27 -31.12 4.22 -4.32
N SER A 28 -31.03 4.32 -3.00
CA SER A 28 -32.10 3.95 -2.05
C SER A 28 -33.25 4.97 -1.96
N GLY A 29 -33.28 5.99 -2.82
CA GLY A 29 -34.35 6.98 -2.81
C GLY A 29 -34.37 7.86 -1.55
N TYR A 30 -33.19 8.19 -1.01
CA TYR A 30 -33.01 9.01 0.20
C TYR A 30 -33.45 8.34 1.52
N HIS A 31 -33.62 7.01 1.53
CA HIS A 31 -33.88 6.25 2.75
C HIS A 31 -32.56 5.76 3.40
N PRO A 32 -32.13 6.34 4.54
CA PRO A 32 -30.81 6.07 5.11
C PRO A 32 -30.65 4.64 5.64
N LEU A 33 -31.74 4.03 6.11
CA LEU A 33 -31.72 2.63 6.58
C LEU A 33 -31.50 1.66 5.42
N ASP A 34 -32.18 1.88 4.30
CA ASP A 34 -32.06 1.03 3.10
C ASP A 34 -30.69 1.19 2.44
N ALA A 35 -30.14 2.41 2.43
CA ALA A 35 -28.77 2.67 1.97
C ALA A 35 -27.73 1.85 2.74
N LEU A 36 -27.87 1.75 4.07
CA LEU A 36 -26.97 0.97 4.92
C LEU A 36 -27.09 -0.53 4.68
N LEU A 37 -28.33 -1.02 4.47
CA LEU A 37 -28.57 -2.42 4.10
C LEU A 37 -27.93 -2.75 2.76
N LEU A 38 -28.17 -1.94 1.72
CA LEU A 38 -27.58 -2.12 0.39
C LEU A 38 -26.05 -2.07 0.44
N MET A 39 -25.47 -1.18 1.23
CA MET A 39 -24.03 -1.12 1.43
C MET A 39 -23.48 -2.43 2.04
N SER A 40 -24.17 -2.99 3.04
CA SER A 40 -23.78 -4.25 3.69
C SER A 40 -23.93 -5.46 2.76
N GLU A 41 -24.99 -5.50 1.96
CA GLU A 41 -25.22 -6.53 0.95
C GLU A 41 -24.17 -6.47 -0.17
N ARG A 42 -23.84 -5.26 -0.64
CA ARG A 42 -22.77 -5.03 -1.62
C ARG A 42 -21.42 -5.51 -1.08
N PHE A 43 -21.12 -5.21 0.18
CA PHE A 43 -19.90 -5.68 0.83
C PHE A 43 -19.84 -7.22 0.86
N TRP A 44 -20.94 -7.87 1.23
CA TRP A 44 -21.00 -9.33 1.23
C TRP A 44 -20.92 -9.94 -0.17
N SER A 45 -21.55 -9.30 -1.15
CA SER A 45 -21.45 -9.70 -2.57
C SER A 45 -20.01 -9.66 -3.06
N LEU A 46 -19.25 -8.61 -2.75
CA LEU A 46 -17.83 -8.51 -3.10
C LEU A 46 -16.98 -9.61 -2.44
N LEU A 47 -17.31 -10.00 -1.21
CA LEU A 47 -16.60 -11.10 -0.53
C LEU A 47 -16.93 -12.48 -1.11
N ASN A 48 -18.07 -12.66 -1.79
CA ASN A 48 -18.40 -13.91 -2.46
C ASN A 48 -17.76 -14.02 -3.86
N GLU A 49 -17.25 -12.91 -4.41
CA GLU A 49 -16.55 -12.93 -5.68
C GLU A 49 -15.19 -13.62 -5.55
N LEU A 50 -15.04 -14.73 -6.27
CA LEU A 50 -13.87 -15.59 -6.14
C LEU A 50 -12.56 -14.85 -6.48
N TRP A 51 -12.57 -13.93 -7.46
CA TRP A 51 -11.38 -13.14 -7.76
C TRP A 51 -11.01 -12.21 -6.59
N VAL A 52 -11.99 -11.65 -5.87
CA VAL A 52 -11.75 -10.66 -4.82
C VAL A 52 -11.07 -11.34 -3.65
N LEU A 53 -11.59 -12.51 -3.25
CA LEU A 53 -10.98 -13.35 -2.23
C LEU A 53 -9.56 -13.78 -2.62
N LYS A 54 -9.34 -14.20 -3.87
CA LYS A 54 -8.01 -14.61 -4.34
C LYS A 54 -7.01 -13.45 -4.29
N THR A 55 -7.40 -12.26 -4.75
CA THR A 55 -6.55 -11.06 -4.68
C THR A 55 -6.27 -10.65 -3.23
N LEU A 56 -7.28 -10.68 -2.36
CA LEU A 56 -7.11 -10.37 -0.94
C LEU A 56 -6.17 -11.36 -0.23
N ALA A 57 -6.37 -12.67 -0.45
CA ALA A 57 -5.51 -13.71 0.10
C ALA A 57 -4.06 -13.57 -0.38
N PHE A 58 -3.87 -13.27 -1.67
CA PHE A 58 -2.56 -13.01 -2.24
C PHE A 58 -1.88 -11.77 -1.61
N ALA A 59 -2.60 -10.65 -1.49
CA ALA A 59 -2.09 -9.43 -0.85
C ALA A 59 -1.69 -9.67 0.61
N MET A 60 -2.50 -10.43 1.37
CA MET A 60 -2.18 -10.82 2.75
C MET A 60 -0.93 -11.71 2.81
N MET A 61 -0.79 -12.66 1.89
CA MET A 61 0.38 -13.55 1.83
C MET A 61 1.66 -12.75 1.53
N VAL A 62 1.65 -11.91 0.50
CA VAL A 62 2.79 -11.04 0.16
C VAL A 62 3.13 -10.10 1.30
N GLY A 63 2.13 -9.47 1.92
CA GLY A 63 2.32 -8.63 3.10
C GLY A 63 2.95 -9.38 4.28
N SER A 64 2.53 -10.63 4.52
CA SER A 64 3.06 -11.48 5.59
C SER A 64 4.51 -11.89 5.32
N VAL A 65 4.84 -12.28 4.08
CA VAL A 65 6.22 -12.58 3.67
C VAL A 65 7.10 -11.34 3.84
N MET A 66 6.62 -10.16 3.43
CA MET A 66 7.38 -8.92 3.60
C MET A 66 7.61 -8.59 5.09
N ALA A 67 6.57 -8.71 5.92
CA ALA A 67 6.68 -8.49 7.36
C ALA A 67 7.68 -9.45 8.02
N LEU A 68 7.74 -10.70 7.55
CA LEU A 68 8.73 -11.68 8.02
C LEU A 68 10.15 -11.30 7.59
N ILE A 69 10.35 -10.80 6.37
CA ILE A 69 11.66 -10.34 5.88
C ILE A 69 12.13 -9.11 6.66
N GLU A 70 11.23 -8.16 6.95
CA GLU A 70 11.53 -7.00 7.80
C GLU A 70 11.91 -7.44 9.22
N ARG A 71 11.08 -8.28 9.87
CA ARG A 71 11.32 -8.71 11.26
C ARG A 71 12.50 -9.66 11.45
N SER A 72 12.86 -10.43 10.43
CA SER A 72 14.06 -11.27 10.46
C SER A 72 15.36 -10.46 10.32
N GLY A 73 15.27 -9.14 10.11
CA GLY A 73 16.43 -8.29 9.87
C GLY A 73 17.06 -8.52 8.50
N GLY A 74 16.37 -9.21 7.57
CA GLY A 74 16.88 -9.46 6.22
C GLY A 74 17.10 -8.17 5.45
N VAL A 75 16.18 -7.20 5.59
CA VAL A 75 16.34 -5.86 4.98
C VAL A 75 17.48 -5.09 5.64
N ASP A 76 17.59 -5.12 6.97
CA ASP A 76 18.68 -4.43 7.68
C ASP A 76 20.06 -5.04 7.40
N GLY A 77 20.14 -6.36 7.25
CA GLY A 77 21.34 -7.07 6.85
C GLY A 77 21.76 -6.72 5.42
N LEU A 78 20.80 -6.63 4.49
CA LEU A 78 21.04 -6.14 3.13
C LEU A 78 21.54 -4.69 3.15
N VAL A 79 20.92 -3.83 3.96
CA VAL A 79 21.36 -2.43 4.15
C VAL A 79 22.78 -2.39 4.71
N HIS A 80 23.10 -3.22 5.71
CA HIS A 80 24.43 -3.27 6.31
C HIS A 80 25.51 -3.74 5.32
N GLU A 81 25.27 -4.84 4.59
CA GLU A 81 26.18 -5.34 3.55
C GLU A 81 26.42 -4.31 2.43
N LEU A 82 25.35 -3.69 1.90
CA LEU A 82 25.45 -2.74 0.79
C LEU A 82 26.07 -1.39 1.18
N SER A 83 25.83 -0.92 2.41
CA SER A 83 26.39 0.33 2.93
C SER A 83 27.81 0.17 3.46
N THR A 84 28.08 -0.90 4.21
CA THR A 84 29.29 -1.02 5.06
C THR A 84 30.36 -1.87 4.40
N LYS A 85 29.99 -2.94 3.67
CA LYS A 85 30.97 -3.83 3.01
C LYS A 85 31.29 -3.44 1.57
N ARG A 86 30.30 -2.98 0.81
CA ARG A 86 30.51 -2.60 -0.61
C ARG A 86 30.68 -1.09 -0.86
N SER A 87 30.46 -0.24 0.14
CA SER A 87 30.55 1.24 0.03
C SER A 87 29.76 1.85 -1.15
N LEU A 88 28.75 1.14 -1.65
CA LEU A 88 27.92 1.57 -2.80
C LEU A 88 26.90 2.64 -2.39
N VAL A 89 26.61 2.73 -1.08
CA VAL A 89 25.61 3.65 -0.52
C VAL A 89 26.30 4.72 0.33
N THR A 90 26.97 5.66 -0.34
CA THR A 90 27.70 6.77 0.33
C THR A 90 26.91 8.09 0.36
N SER A 91 25.78 8.17 -0.35
CA SER A 91 24.99 9.41 -0.53
C SER A 91 23.49 9.17 -0.37
N LYS A 92 22.74 10.23 0.01
CA LYS A 92 21.28 10.20 0.15
C LYS A 92 20.56 9.70 -1.12
N ARG A 93 21.14 9.92 -2.31
CA ARG A 93 20.61 9.37 -3.58
C ARG A 93 20.86 7.87 -3.72
N ALA A 94 22.03 7.41 -3.28
CA ALA A 94 22.38 5.99 -3.35
C ALA A 94 21.55 5.14 -2.38
N ALA A 95 21.04 5.72 -1.29
CA ALA A 95 20.16 5.02 -0.34
C ALA A 95 18.75 4.73 -0.93
N LEU A 96 18.33 5.49 -1.96
CA LEU A 96 17.05 5.29 -2.64
C LEU A 96 17.14 4.29 -3.82
N MET A 97 18.35 4.05 -4.34
CA MET A 97 18.59 3.14 -5.46
C MET A 97 18.16 1.68 -5.20
N PRO A 98 18.40 1.07 -4.02
CA PRO A 98 17.96 -0.29 -3.75
C PRO A 98 16.44 -0.47 -3.83
N SER A 99 15.69 0.49 -3.27
CA SER A 99 14.22 0.52 -3.36
C SER A 99 13.75 0.65 -4.80
N PHE A 100 14.41 1.51 -5.59
CA PHE A 100 14.08 1.72 -7.00
C PHE A 100 14.38 0.48 -7.86
N ILE A 101 15.56 -0.13 -7.69
CA ILE A 101 15.95 -1.35 -8.40
C ILE A 101 15.03 -2.51 -8.02
N ALA A 102 14.71 -2.68 -6.74
CA ALA A 102 13.76 -3.70 -6.29
C ALA A 102 12.37 -3.48 -6.93
N GLY A 103 11.94 -2.22 -7.04
CA GLY A 103 10.70 -1.88 -7.74
C GLY A 103 10.72 -2.26 -9.23
N ILE A 104 11.83 -2.06 -9.94
CA ILE A 104 11.98 -2.46 -11.34
C ILE A 104 12.01 -3.99 -11.48
N ILE A 105 12.75 -4.68 -10.61
CA ILE A 105 12.92 -6.14 -10.69
C ILE A 105 11.60 -6.87 -10.37
N ILE A 106 10.84 -6.37 -9.40
CA ILE A 106 9.61 -7.00 -8.89
C ILE A 106 8.36 -6.43 -9.60
N PHE A 107 8.52 -5.73 -10.73
CA PHE A 107 7.43 -5.11 -11.49
C PHE A 107 6.50 -6.14 -12.18
N ILE A 108 5.82 -6.93 -11.35
CA ILE A 108 4.81 -7.93 -11.71
C ILE A 108 3.43 -7.32 -11.49
N GLU A 109 3.22 -6.72 -10.31
CA GLU A 109 1.97 -6.06 -9.91
C GLU A 109 2.28 -4.79 -9.12
N SER A 110 1.51 -3.71 -9.34
CA SER A 110 1.70 -2.41 -8.70
C SER A 110 1.57 -2.46 -7.17
N SER A 111 0.66 -3.29 -6.65
CA SER A 111 0.45 -3.50 -5.22
C SER A 111 1.69 -4.12 -4.55
N ILE A 112 2.26 -5.17 -5.14
CA ILE A 112 3.48 -5.83 -4.64
C ILE A 112 4.67 -4.88 -4.74
N THR A 113 4.82 -4.25 -5.91
CA THR A 113 5.95 -3.36 -6.21
C THR A 113 6.04 -2.23 -5.18
N SER A 114 4.92 -1.58 -4.88
CA SER A 114 4.87 -0.50 -3.88
C SER A 114 5.10 -1.00 -2.45
N LEU A 115 4.57 -2.18 -2.10
CA LEU A 115 4.78 -2.77 -0.78
C LEU A 115 6.24 -3.16 -0.54
N VAL A 116 6.88 -3.79 -1.53
CA VAL A 116 8.29 -4.21 -1.42
C VAL A 116 9.24 -3.01 -1.49
N ALA A 117 9.00 -2.06 -2.41
CA ALA A 117 9.79 -0.83 -2.48
C ALA A 117 9.72 -0.04 -1.16
N GLY A 118 8.52 0.13 -0.60
CA GLY A 118 8.34 0.81 0.69
C GLY A 118 9.07 0.11 1.83
N ALA A 119 8.97 -1.22 1.89
CA ALA A 119 9.58 -2.02 2.94
C ALA A 119 11.12 -2.09 2.84
N ILE A 120 11.68 -2.16 1.63
CA ILE A 120 13.13 -2.06 1.41
C ILE A 120 13.63 -0.64 1.67
N GLY A 121 12.90 0.38 1.21
CA GLY A 121 13.33 1.77 1.27
C GLY A 121 13.27 2.39 2.66
N ARG A 122 12.36 1.94 3.53
CA ARG A 122 12.20 2.42 4.92
C ARG A 122 13.51 2.40 5.74
N PRO A 123 14.21 1.27 5.89
CA PRO A 123 15.45 1.22 6.70
C PRO A 123 16.59 2.04 6.08
N PHE A 124 16.66 2.15 4.75
CA PHE A 124 17.61 3.06 4.10
C PHE A 124 17.28 4.54 4.40
N CYS A 125 16.01 4.93 4.31
CA CYS A 125 15.60 6.29 4.63
C CYS A 125 15.86 6.64 6.10
N ASP A 126 15.55 5.72 7.01
CA ASP A 126 15.76 5.92 8.45
C ASP A 126 17.26 6.01 8.80
N ARG A 127 18.13 5.19 8.19
CA ARG A 127 19.58 5.23 8.43
C ARG A 127 20.29 6.48 7.89
N TYR A 128 19.83 7.02 6.76
CA TYR A 128 20.44 8.21 6.11
C TYR A 128 19.67 9.52 6.39
N GLY A 129 18.67 9.50 7.28
CA GLY A 129 17.87 10.67 7.64
C GLY A 129 17.11 11.29 6.45
N ILE A 130 16.59 10.44 5.56
CA ILE A 130 15.84 10.85 4.37
C ILE A 130 14.35 10.84 4.71
N SER A 131 13.63 11.89 4.30
CA SER A 131 12.17 11.95 4.47
C SER A 131 11.49 10.76 3.81
N ARG A 132 10.65 10.05 4.59
CA ARG A 132 9.85 8.91 4.14
C ARG A 132 8.86 9.26 3.02
N ALA A 133 8.57 10.55 2.82
CA ALA A 133 7.75 11.03 1.71
C ALA A 133 8.42 10.93 0.32
N LYS A 134 9.69 10.49 0.27
CA LYS A 134 10.44 10.24 -0.99
C LYS A 134 10.37 8.78 -1.45
N LEU A 135 9.71 7.91 -0.68
CA LEU A 135 9.44 6.51 -1.03
C LEU A 135 8.12 6.38 -1.81
#